data_AF-A0AAD7EJH8-F1
#
_entry.id   AF-A0AAD7EJH8-F1
#
_cell.length_a   1.000
_cell.length_b   1.000
_cell.length_c   1.000
_cell.angle_alpha   90.00
_cell.angle_beta   90.00
_cell.angle_gamma   90.00
#
_symmetry.space_group_name_H-M   'P 1'
#
loop_
_entity.id
_entity.type
_entity.pdbx_description
1 polymer ?
#
loop_
_entity_poly.entity_id
_entity_poly.type
_entity_poly.pdbx_seq_one_letter_code
_entity_poly.pdbx_strand_id
1 'polypeptide(L)'
;RVQAILSKIQIGTDLTGDQKAEVTSLIRKYTDVFALSMSEVFFVDWWKHHLNIDPEIKLPTRMSQCPLTKKQKTCFYNILDKMERAHVIQHV
;
A
#
# COMPACT_ATOMS: atom_id res chain seq x y z
N ARG A 1 -15.27 5.22 -10.09
CA ARG A 1 -13.85 5.16 -9.66
C ARG A 1 -13.26 6.54 -9.37
N VAL A 2 -13.09 7.40 -10.38
CA VAL A 2 -12.53 8.77 -10.26
C VAL A 2 -13.12 9.56 -9.08
N GLN A 3 -14.45 9.58 -8.94
CA GLN A 3 -15.11 10.30 -7.84
C GLN A 3 -14.78 9.75 -6.45
N ALA A 4 -14.57 8.43 -6.32
CA ALA A 4 -14.18 7.82 -5.06
C ALA A 4 -12.72 8.12 -4.67
N ILE A 5 -11.86 8.39 -5.67
CA ILE A 5 -10.50 8.89 -5.44
C ILE A 5 -10.56 10.34 -4.99
N LEU A 6 -11.29 11.19 -5.73
CA LEU A 6 -11.44 12.61 -5.40
C LEU A 6 -12.04 12.83 -4.01
N SER A 7 -13.00 12.00 -3.58
CA SER A 7 -13.59 12.12 -2.23
C SER A 7 -12.64 11.72 -1.10
N LYS A 8 -11.57 10.98 -1.40
CA LYS A 8 -10.54 10.58 -0.43
C LYS A 8 -9.34 11.52 -0.41
N ILE A 9 -9.22 12.41 -1.39
CA ILE A 9 -8.12 13.36 -1.49
C ILE A 9 -8.54 14.66 -0.82
N GLN A 10 -7.75 15.08 0.16
CA GLN A 10 -7.87 16.42 0.73
C GLN A 10 -7.01 17.39 -0.09
N ILE A 11 -7.66 18.35 -0.75
CA ILE A 11 -6.99 19.46 -1.41
C ILE A 11 -6.88 20.62 -0.42
N GLY A 12 -5.69 21.19 -0.28
CA GLY A 12 -5.42 22.32 0.62
C GLY A 12 -6.30 23.53 0.33
N THR A 13 -6.54 24.33 1.37
CA THR A 13 -7.34 25.57 1.29
C THR A 13 -6.52 26.78 0.83
N ASP A 14 -5.22 26.59 0.61
CA ASP A 14 -4.23 27.57 0.17
C ASP A 14 -4.18 27.76 -1.35
N LEU A 15 -4.97 27.01 -2.11
CA LEU A 15 -5.05 27.09 -3.56
C LEU A 15 -6.13 28.08 -4.03
N THR A 16 -5.80 28.84 -5.07
CA THR A 16 -6.80 29.62 -5.82
C THR A 16 -7.77 28.70 -6.56
N GLY A 17 -8.88 29.25 -7.06
CA GLY A 17 -9.86 28.49 -7.84
C GLY A 17 -9.24 27.78 -9.05
N ASP A 18 -8.37 28.47 -9.77
CA ASP A 18 -7.70 27.95 -10.97
C ASP A 18 -6.70 26.83 -10.61
N GLN A 19 -5.90 27.02 -9.56
CA GLN A 19 -4.97 26.00 -9.08
C GLN A 19 -5.70 24.74 -8.60
N LYS A 20 -6.81 24.91 -7.88
CA LYS A 20 -7.65 23.79 -7.45
C LYS A 20 -8.25 23.04 -8.63
N ALA A 21 -8.66 23.75 -9.68
CA ALA A 21 -9.15 23.15 -10.91
C ALA A 21 -8.06 22.36 -11.63
N GLU A 22 -6.83 22.90 -11.71
CA GLU A 22 -5.68 22.23 -12.30
C GLU A 22 -5.31 20.94 -11.56
N VAL A 23 -5.20 21.00 -10.23
CA VAL A 23 -4.94 19.82 -9.38
C VAL A 23 -6.03 18.76 -9.57
N THR A 24 -7.30 19.18 -9.58
CA THR A 24 -8.42 18.25 -9.80
C THR A 24 -8.35 17.60 -11.18
N SER A 25 -7.98 18.35 -12.22
CA SER A 25 -7.78 17.84 -13.57
C SER A 25 -6.64 16.82 -13.63
N LEU A 26 -5.52 17.10 -12.95
CA LEU A 26 -4.37 16.21 -12.87
C LEU A 26 -4.71 14.87 -12.22
N ILE A 27 -5.43 14.92 -11.09
CA ILE A 27 -5.91 13.71 -10.40
C ILE A 27 -6.83 12.91 -11.33
N ARG A 28 -7.75 13.57 -12.04
CA ARG A 28 -8.65 12.91 -13.01
C ARG A 28 -7.89 12.26 -14.16
N LYS A 29 -6.82 12.89 -14.63
CA LYS A 29 -5.98 12.38 -15.71
C LYS A 29 -5.22 11.11 -15.30
N TYR A 30 -4.69 11.08 -14.08
CA TYR A 30 -3.84 9.98 -13.58
C TYR A 30 -4.52 9.16 -12.49
N THR A 31 -5.81 8.82 -12.67
CA THR A 31 -6.53 8.05 -11.63
C THR A 31 -6.03 6.63 -11.45
N ASP A 32 -5.46 6.04 -12.49
CA ASP A 32 -4.85 4.71 -12.51
C ASP A 32 -3.65 4.58 -11.56
N VAL A 33 -2.96 5.68 -11.26
CA VAL A 33 -1.84 5.72 -10.30
C VAL A 33 -2.30 5.46 -8.86
N PHE A 34 -3.54 5.78 -8.53
CA PHE A 34 -4.08 5.58 -7.18
C PHE A 34 -4.69 4.19 -7.07
N ALA A 35 -4.44 3.48 -5.96
CA ALA A 35 -5.14 2.24 -5.63
C ALA A 35 -6.24 2.52 -4.60
N LEU A 36 -7.50 2.17 -4.91
CA LEU A 36 -8.61 2.26 -3.95
C LEU A 36 -8.69 1.06 -3.01
N SER A 37 -8.03 -0.05 -3.38
CA SER A 37 -7.96 -1.27 -2.59
C SER A 37 -6.62 -1.98 -2.81
N MET A 38 -6.25 -2.88 -1.90
CA MET A 38 -5.04 -3.69 -2.03
C MET A 38 -5.07 -4.59 -3.26
N SER A 39 -6.24 -5.04 -3.69
CA SER A 39 -6.41 -5.90 -4.87
C SER A 39 -6.17 -5.17 -6.20
N GLU A 40 -6.10 -3.83 -6.19
CA GLU A 40 -5.69 -3.04 -7.37
C GLU A 40 -4.16 -2.97 -7.50
N VAL A 41 -3.39 -3.46 -6.52
CA VAL A 41 -1.93 -3.50 -6.56
C VAL A 41 -1.50 -4.87 -7.09
N PHE A 42 -0.92 -4.87 -8.28
CA PHE A 42 -0.44 -6.09 -8.92
C PHE A 42 1.06 -6.28 -8.69
N PHE A 43 1.45 -7.52 -8.41
CA PHE A 43 2.85 -7.92 -8.40
C PHE A 43 3.42 -7.92 -9.83
N VAL A 44 4.67 -7.49 -9.96
CA VAL A 44 5.43 -7.51 -11.21
C VAL A 44 6.06 -8.89 -11.37
N ASP A 45 5.47 -9.74 -12.20
CA ASP A 45 5.86 -11.15 -12.35
C ASP A 45 7.14 -11.39 -13.16
N TRP A 46 7.56 -10.40 -13.95
CA TRP A 46 8.76 -10.48 -14.77
C TRP A 46 10.04 -10.02 -14.06
N TRP A 47 9.93 -9.34 -12.90
CA TRP A 47 11.09 -8.86 -12.17
C TRP A 47 11.23 -9.59 -10.83
N LYS A 48 12.44 -10.06 -10.56
CA LYS A 48 12.79 -10.63 -9.25
C LYS A 48 13.74 -9.68 -8.55
N HIS A 49 13.33 -9.21 -7.38
CA HIS A 49 14.24 -8.46 -6.52
C HIS A 49 15.31 -9.40 -5.97
N HIS A 50 16.58 -9.04 -6.17
CA HIS A 50 17.72 -9.76 -5.61
C HIS A 50 18.18 -9.06 -4.34
N LEU A 51 18.22 -9.81 -3.23
CA LEU A 51 18.89 -9.36 -2.01
C LEU A 51 20.36 -9.81 -2.08
N ASN A 52 21.27 -8.85 -2.13
CA ASN A 52 22.71 -9.11 -2.14
C ASN A 52 23.18 -9.40 -0.72
N ILE A 53 22.96 -10.63 -0.27
CA ILE A 53 23.37 -11.12 1.06
C ILE A 53 24.68 -11.88 0.90
N ASP A 54 25.65 -11.56 1.75
CA ASP A 54 26.90 -12.32 1.84
C ASP A 54 26.61 -13.74 2.37
N PRO A 55 26.94 -14.80 1.60
CA PRO A 55 26.67 -16.18 2.00
C PRO A 55 27.46 -16.62 3.24
N GLU A 56 28.57 -15.94 3.57
CA GLU A 56 29.41 -16.27 4.72
C GLU A 56 28.85 -15.71 6.04
N ILE A 57 27.89 -14.78 5.97
CA ILE A 57 27.29 -14.18 7.17
C ILE A 57 26.11 -15.02 7.66
N LYS A 58 26.22 -15.53 8.89
CA LYS A 58 25.09 -16.17 9.59
C LYS A 58 24.07 -15.12 10.03
N LEU A 59 22.99 -14.99 9.28
CA LEU A 59 21.86 -14.15 9.65
C LEU A 59 20.93 -14.84 10.67
N PRO A 60 20.25 -14.07 11.53
CA PRO A 60 19.23 -14.63 12.42
C PRO A 60 18.05 -15.17 11.61
N THR A 61 17.74 -16.44 11.79
CA THR A 61 16.63 -17.15 11.13
C THR A 61 15.37 -17.20 11.98
N ARG A 62 15.46 -16.82 13.27
CA ARG A 62 14.36 -16.80 14.22
C ARG A 62 14.41 -15.56 15.08
N MET A 63 13.26 -14.93 15.25
CA MET A 63 13.04 -13.79 16.13
C MET A 63 11.76 -14.05 16.93
N SER A 64 11.74 -13.69 18.22
CA SER A 64 10.51 -13.73 19.01
C SER A 64 9.55 -12.64 18.53
N GLN A 65 8.29 -12.97 18.30
CA GLN A 65 7.29 -11.98 17.89
C GLN A 65 6.99 -11.02 19.05
N CYS A 66 6.91 -9.72 18.75
CA CYS A 66 6.54 -8.72 19.74
C CYS A 66 5.10 -8.97 20.26
N PRO A 67 4.86 -9.02 21.58
CA PRO A 67 3.52 -9.20 22.12
C PRO A 67 2.60 -8.04 21.73
N LEU A 68 1.44 -8.37 21.18
CA LEU A 68 0.43 -7.40 20.77
C LEU A 68 -0.74 -7.36 21.76
N THR A 69 -1.24 -6.16 22.06
CA THR A 69 -2.50 -5.98 22.79
C THR A 69 -3.69 -6.53 21.98
N LYS A 70 -4.81 -6.82 22.64
CA LYS A 70 -6.02 -7.34 21.97
C LYS A 70 -6.51 -6.42 20.84
N LYS A 71 -6.52 -5.10 21.07
CA LYS A 71 -6.94 -4.10 20.06
C LYS A 71 -6.01 -4.09 18.85
N GLN A 72 -4.69 -4.17 19.08
CA GLN A 72 -3.70 -4.24 18.01
C GLN A 72 -3.86 -5.52 17.18
N LYS A 73 -4.05 -6.68 17.82
CA LYS A 73 -4.27 -7.95 17.11
C LYS A 73 -5.44 -7.86 16.13
N THR A 74 -6.59 -7.37 16.59
CA THR A 74 -7.76 -7.21 15.72
C THR A 74 -7.48 -6.28 14.54
N CYS A 75 -6.78 -5.16 14.77
CA CYS A 75 -6.43 -4.25 13.70
C CYS A 75 -5.49 -4.90 12.68
N PHE A 76 -4.39 -5.51 13.14
CA PHE A 76 -3.38 -6.08 12.25
C PHE A 76 -3.88 -7.30 11.50
N TYR A 77 -4.59 -8.22 12.16
CA TYR A 77 -5.08 -9.43 11.49
C TYR A 77 -6.06 -9.08 10.36
N ASN A 78 -6.96 -8.11 10.58
CA ASN A 78 -7.84 -7.63 9.51
C ASN A 78 -7.09 -7.03 8.30
N ILE A 79 -5.88 -6.50 8.50
CA ILE A 79 -5.02 -6.00 7.42
C ILE A 79 -4.30 -7.16 6.73
N LEU A 80 -3.77 -8.12 7.49
CA LEU A 80 -3.13 -9.33 6.95
C LEU A 80 -4.11 -10.11 6.07
N ASP A 81 -5.36 -10.30 6.52
CA ASP A 81 -6.40 -10.98 5.73
C ASP A 81 -6.74 -10.24 4.43
N LYS A 82 -6.57 -8.91 4.38
CA LYS A 82 -6.73 -8.13 3.15
C LYS A 82 -5.53 -8.28 2.22
N MET A 83 -4.31 -8.28 2.78
CA MET A 83 -3.08 -8.49 2.03
C MET A 83 -3.03 -9.88 1.42
N GLU A 84 -3.42 -10.92 2.17
CA GLU A 84 -3.47 -12.30 1.69
C GLU A 84 -4.49 -12.46 0.55
N ARG A 85 -5.72 -11.95 0.72
CA ARG A 85 -6.74 -11.95 -0.35
C ARG A 85 -6.33 -11.17 -1.59
N ALA A 86 -5.44 -10.18 -1.45
CA ALA A 86 -4.88 -9.41 -2.55
C ALA A 86 -3.59 -10.03 -3.12
N HIS A 87 -3.17 -11.20 -2.63
CA HIS A 87 -1.92 -11.87 -3.02
C HIS A 87 -0.64 -11.04 -2.80
N VAL A 88 -0.69 -10.06 -1.90
CA VAL A 88 0.49 -9.27 -1.47
C VAL A 88 1.39 -10.11 -0.58
N ILE A 89 0.79 -10.97 0.25
CA ILE A 89 1.49 -11.95 1.09
C ILE A 89 0.90 -13.33 0.85
N GLN A 90 1.67 -14.37 1.15
CA GLN A 90 1.27 -15.76 1.04
C GLN A 90 1.77 -16.54 2.26
N HIS A 91 1.03 -17.57 2.66
CA HIS A 91 1.52 -18.56 3.62
C HIS A 91 2.66 -19.36 2.97
N VAL A 92 3.78 -19.50 3.70
CA VAL A 92 5.01 -20.19 3.27
C VAL A 92 5.25 -21.43 4.10
#